data_AF-A0AAD1VQB7-F1
#
_entry.id   AF-A0AAD1VQB7-F1
#
_cell.length_a   1.000
_cell.length_b   1.000
_cell.length_c   1.000
_cell.angle_alpha   90.00
_cell.angle_beta   90.00
_cell.angle_gamma   90.00
#
_symmetry.space_group_name_H-M   'P 1'
#
loop_
_entity.id
_entity.type
_entity.pdbx_description
1 polymer ?
#
loop_
_entity_poly.entity_id
_entity_poly.type
_entity_poly.pdbx_seq_one_letter_code
_entity_poly.pdbx_strand_id
1 'polypeptide(L)'
;MACTCPLITVYSEKGEVSGKNVTLPTVFRAPIRPDIVHFVHTNLRKNNRQPYAVSKLTGHQTSADAWGTGRVVARNPCVRGGGTHHSGQGAIGNMCRGGPSALPAFVLSNGHRIEEIPEVPLVVEYKVENYKKTKEAVLLLKKIKAWNDIKKVYASQ
;
A
#
# COMPACT_ATOMS: atom_id res chain seq x y z
N MET A 1 -37.62 -8.17 -4.37
CA MET A 1 -38.20 -6.96 -4.99
C MET A 1 -37.40 -6.64 -6.23
N ALA A 2 -38.04 -6.27 -7.34
CA ALA A 2 -37.35 -5.86 -8.56
C ALA A 2 -36.87 -4.41 -8.42
N CYS A 3 -35.65 -4.23 -7.94
CA CYS A 3 -35.05 -2.91 -7.75
C CYS A 3 -34.86 -2.25 -9.13
N THR A 4 -35.46 -1.09 -9.38
CA THR A 4 -35.42 -0.39 -10.69
C THR A 4 -34.04 0.19 -10.98
N CYS A 5 -33.42 -0.11 -12.14
CA CYS A 5 -32.09 0.42 -12.46
C CYS A 5 -32.21 1.90 -12.87
N PRO A 6 -31.61 2.86 -12.14
CA PRO A 6 -31.64 4.26 -12.53
C PRO A 6 -30.86 4.48 -13.83
N LEU A 7 -31.18 5.56 -14.54
CA LEU A 7 -30.46 6.01 -15.73
C LEU A 7 -29.34 6.96 -15.31
N ILE A 8 -28.13 6.71 -15.79
CA ILE A 8 -26.96 7.61 -15.66
C ILE A 8 -26.82 8.42 -16.95
N THR A 9 -26.35 9.66 -16.86
CA THR A 9 -26.08 10.48 -18.04
C THR A 9 -24.67 10.26 -18.57
N VAL A 10 -24.50 10.30 -19.90
CA VAL A 10 -23.17 10.23 -20.52
C VAL A 10 -22.67 11.64 -20.80
N TYR A 11 -21.51 12.01 -20.25
CA TYR A 11 -20.88 13.30 -20.50
C TYR A 11 -20.03 13.30 -21.77
N SER A 12 -20.10 14.41 -22.50
CA SER A 12 -19.21 14.72 -23.62
C SER A 12 -17.84 15.19 -23.15
N GLU A 13 -16.90 15.30 -24.11
CA GLU A 13 -15.55 15.87 -23.90
C GLU A 13 -15.53 17.33 -23.39
N LYS A 14 -16.69 17.99 -23.37
CA LYS A 14 -16.87 19.34 -22.84
C LYS A 14 -17.33 19.37 -21.38
N GLY A 15 -17.68 18.24 -20.78
CA GLY A 15 -18.37 18.19 -19.48
C GLY A 15 -19.86 18.51 -19.58
N GLU A 16 -20.41 18.58 -20.80
CA GLU A 16 -21.83 18.77 -21.10
C GLU A 16 -22.52 17.41 -21.29
N VAL A 17 -23.79 17.27 -20.91
CA VAL A 17 -24.57 16.04 -21.07
C VAL A 17 -24.80 15.74 -22.56
N SER A 18 -24.39 14.56 -23.03
CA SER A 18 -24.46 14.17 -24.45
C SER A 18 -25.84 13.74 -24.95
N GLY A 19 -26.87 13.83 -24.10
CA GLY A 19 -28.24 13.35 -24.36
C GLY A 19 -28.41 11.83 -24.37
N LYS A 20 -27.31 11.06 -24.25
CA LYS A 20 -27.33 9.61 -24.13
C LYS A 20 -27.39 9.20 -22.66
N ASN A 21 -28.28 8.27 -22.35
CA ASN A 21 -28.45 7.71 -21.02
C ASN A 21 -28.13 6.21 -21.04
N VAL A 22 -27.51 5.71 -19.98
CA VAL A 22 -27.17 4.29 -19.80
C VAL A 22 -27.81 3.78 -18.52
N THR A 23 -28.37 2.57 -18.54
CA THR A 23 -28.93 1.93 -17.34
C THR A 23 -27.81 1.55 -16.37
N LEU A 24 -27.93 1.94 -15.10
CA LEU A 24 -26.96 1.59 -14.06
C LEU A 24 -26.80 0.06 -13.98
N PRO A 25 -25.59 -0.49 -14.20
CA PRO A 25 -25.34 -1.91 -14.09
C PRO A 25 -25.68 -2.45 -12.69
N THR A 26 -26.23 -3.67 -12.64
CA THR A 26 -26.64 -4.33 -11.38
C THR A 26 -25.51 -4.43 -10.35
N VAL A 27 -24.25 -4.49 -10.81
CA VAL A 27 -23.04 -4.53 -9.97
C VAL A 27 -22.95 -3.34 -9.00
N PHE A 28 -23.35 -2.13 -9.41
CA PHE A 28 -23.33 -0.93 -8.53
C PHE A 28 -24.35 -0.99 -7.39
N ARG A 29 -25.22 -2.00 -7.38
CA ARG A 29 -26.28 -2.21 -6.37
C ARG A 29 -26.04 -3.48 -5.55
N ALA A 30 -24.94 -4.19 -5.82
CA ALA A 30 -24.47 -5.25 -4.95
C ALA A 30 -24.17 -4.68 -3.55
N PRO A 31 -24.44 -5.41 -2.47
CA PRO A 31 -24.18 -4.93 -1.11
C PRO A 31 -22.69 -4.67 -0.92
N ILE A 32 -22.33 -3.45 -0.53
CA ILE A 32 -20.94 -3.08 -0.26
C ILE A 32 -20.49 -3.83 0.99
N ARG A 33 -19.61 -4.82 0.80
CA ARG A 33 -19.00 -5.65 1.85
C ARG A 33 -17.56 -5.22 2.11
N PRO A 34 -17.31 -4.23 2.99
CA PRO A 34 -15.96 -3.71 3.24
C PRO A 34 -15.05 -4.78 3.87
N ASP A 35 -15.63 -5.75 4.57
CA ASP A 35 -14.96 -6.94 5.10
C ASP A 35 -14.34 -7.81 3.99
N ILE A 36 -15.12 -8.17 2.96
CA ILE A 36 -14.63 -8.94 1.81
C ILE A 36 -13.64 -8.11 0.99
N VAL A 37 -13.96 -6.84 0.72
CA VAL A 37 -13.07 -5.95 -0.06
C VAL A 37 -11.72 -5.82 0.65
N HIS A 38 -11.70 -5.60 1.96
CA HIS A 38 -10.46 -5.48 2.72
C HIS A 38 -9.67 -6.81 2.79
N PHE A 39 -10.36 -7.94 2.96
CA PHE A 39 -9.74 -9.27 2.94
C PHE A 39 -9.07 -9.58 1.60
N VAL A 40 -9.81 -9.41 0.50
CA VAL A 40 -9.32 -9.66 -0.86
C VAL A 40 -8.19 -8.70 -1.22
N HIS A 41 -8.37 -7.39 -1.00
CA HIS A 41 -7.32 -6.39 -1.24
C HIS A 41 -6.05 -6.69 -0.46
N THR A 42 -6.16 -7.04 0.83
CA THR A 42 -5.00 -7.35 1.67
C THR A 42 -4.25 -8.58 1.17
N ASN A 43 -4.94 -9.60 0.67
CA ASN A 43 -4.30 -10.80 0.14
C ASN A 43 -3.68 -10.55 -1.25
N LEU A 44 -4.38 -9.88 -2.16
CA LEU A 44 -3.82 -9.48 -3.47
C LEU A 44 -2.59 -8.55 -3.31
N ARG A 45 -2.63 -7.60 -2.37
CA ARG A 45 -1.50 -6.69 -2.09
C ARG A 45 -0.29 -7.42 -1.48
N LYS A 46 -0.49 -8.51 -0.74
CA LYS A 46 0.62 -9.36 -0.26
C LYS A 46 1.34 -10.05 -1.42
N ASN A 47 0.63 -10.47 -2.47
CA ASN A 47 1.21 -11.19 -3.61
C ASN A 47 2.22 -10.36 -4.42
N ASN A 48 2.09 -9.02 -4.42
CA ASN A 48 3.05 -8.13 -5.08
C ASN A 48 4.28 -7.77 -4.21
N ARG A 49 4.47 -8.44 -3.06
CA ARG A 49 5.68 -8.26 -2.23
C ARG A 49 6.78 -9.19 -2.71
N GLN A 50 7.93 -8.63 -3.05
CA GLN A 50 9.14 -9.42 -3.22
C GLN A 50 9.57 -10.01 -1.86
N PRO A 51 9.97 -11.29 -1.80
CA PRO A 51 10.45 -11.89 -0.56
C PRO A 51 11.79 -11.27 -0.17
N TYR A 52 11.88 -10.77 1.06
CA TYR A 52 13.10 -10.27 1.65
C TYR A 52 13.37 -11.02 2.97
N ALA A 53 14.64 -11.23 3.29
CA ALA A 53 15.08 -11.87 4.52
C ALA A 53 16.43 -11.29 4.95
N VAL A 54 16.69 -11.34 6.26
CA VAL A 54 18.06 -11.20 6.78
C VAL A 54 18.87 -12.42 6.32
N SER A 55 20.17 -12.27 6.10
CA SER A 55 21.02 -13.42 5.74
C SER A 55 20.95 -14.51 6.81
N LYS A 56 20.82 -15.77 6.38
CA LYS A 56 20.70 -16.94 7.27
C LYS A 56 21.88 -17.10 8.24
N LEU A 57 23.02 -16.45 7.95
CA LEU A 57 24.25 -16.52 8.75
C LEU A 57 24.47 -15.27 9.63
N THR A 58 23.63 -14.23 9.54
CA THR A 58 23.76 -13.00 10.34
C THR A 58 23.66 -13.33 11.84
N GLY A 59 24.66 -12.91 12.62
CA GLY A 59 24.74 -13.20 14.06
C GLY A 59 25.18 -14.62 14.42
N HIS A 60 25.36 -15.50 13.43
CA HIS A 60 25.71 -16.93 13.63
C HIS A 60 27.12 -17.31 13.14
N GLN A 61 27.83 -16.40 12.47
CA GLN A 61 29.22 -16.62 12.03
C GLN A 61 30.24 -16.56 13.18
N THR A 62 29.88 -15.92 14.30
CA THR A 62 30.77 -15.73 15.45
C THR A 62 30.71 -16.91 16.41
N SER A 63 31.81 -17.65 16.57
CA SER A 63 31.92 -18.72 17.58
C SER A 63 31.95 -18.12 18.99
N ALA A 64 30.88 -18.36 19.75
CA ALA A 64 30.69 -17.80 21.10
C ALA A 64 29.97 -18.80 22.02
N ASP A 65 30.40 -18.84 23.28
CA ASP A 65 29.85 -19.75 24.29
C ASP A 65 29.71 -19.05 25.63
N ALA A 66 28.73 -19.49 26.42
CA ALA A 66 28.52 -18.95 27.76
C ALA A 66 29.57 -19.50 28.73
N TRP A 67 30.16 -18.63 29.55
CA TRP A 67 31.19 -19.00 30.52
C TRP A 67 30.68 -19.72 31.78
N GLY A 68 29.38 -20.02 31.84
CA GLY A 68 28.73 -20.61 33.01
C GLY A 68 28.55 -19.62 34.18
N THR A 69 28.34 -20.17 35.38
CA THR A 69 28.20 -19.43 36.64
C THR A 69 29.53 -19.24 37.35
N GLY A 70 29.56 -18.41 38.41
CA GLY A 70 30.79 -18.15 39.18
C GLY A 70 31.69 -17.05 38.62
N ARG A 71 31.19 -16.27 37.64
CA ARG A 71 31.81 -15.05 37.12
C ARG A 71 30.83 -13.90 37.27
N VAL A 72 31.32 -12.67 37.49
CA VAL A 72 30.49 -11.45 37.63
C VAL A 72 30.06 -10.93 36.25
N VAL A 73 29.46 -11.80 35.44
CA VAL A 73 29.06 -11.56 34.04
C VAL A 73 27.74 -12.29 33.77
N ALA A 74 26.88 -11.73 32.91
CA ALA A 74 25.65 -12.40 32.48
C ALA A 74 25.95 -13.71 31.73
N ARG A 75 25.02 -14.67 31.79
CA ARG A 75 25.14 -16.02 31.18
C ARG A 75 25.00 -16.05 29.65
N ASN A 76 25.32 -14.95 28.98
CA ASN A 76 25.19 -14.79 27.54
C ASN A 76 26.37 -15.47 26.80
N PRO A 77 26.22 -15.97 25.56
CA PRO A 77 27.37 -16.46 24.81
C PRO A 77 28.37 -15.33 24.51
N CYS A 78 29.63 -15.53 24.88
CA CYS A 78 30.71 -14.56 24.65
C CYS A 78 31.72 -15.08 23.63
N VAL A 79 32.24 -14.17 22.79
CA VAL A 79 33.22 -14.51 21.74
C VAL A 79 34.49 -15.10 22.35
N ARG A 80 34.90 -16.28 21.87
CA ARG A 80 36.13 -16.97 22.30
C ARG A 80 37.38 -16.22 21.81
N GLY A 81 38.50 -16.37 22.54
CA GLY A 81 39.81 -15.82 22.16
C GLY A 81 40.29 -14.69 23.06
N GLY A 82 41.31 -13.95 22.61
CA GLY A 82 41.92 -12.82 23.31
C GLY A 82 42.78 -11.98 22.38
N GLY A 83 43.24 -10.81 22.84
CA GLY A 83 44.09 -9.91 22.06
C GLY A 83 43.36 -8.99 21.06
N THR A 84 42.03 -9.10 20.93
CA THR A 84 41.22 -8.18 20.11
C THR A 84 40.10 -7.56 20.93
N HIS A 85 39.70 -6.32 20.60
CA HIS A 85 38.59 -5.63 21.27
C HIS A 85 37.23 -6.37 21.20
N HIS A 86 37.09 -7.32 20.27
CA HIS A 86 35.86 -8.11 20.09
C HIS A 86 35.82 -9.37 20.98
N SER A 87 36.98 -9.85 21.47
CA SER A 87 37.06 -11.03 22.33
C SER A 87 36.34 -10.77 23.66
N GLY A 88 35.55 -11.74 24.14
CA GLY A 88 34.77 -11.61 25.38
C GLY A 88 33.50 -10.77 25.31
N GLN A 89 33.18 -10.15 24.16
CA GLN A 89 31.89 -9.48 23.96
C GLN A 89 30.74 -10.49 23.81
N GLY A 90 29.51 -10.09 24.16
CA GLY A 90 28.31 -10.90 23.97
C GLY A 90 27.90 -11.01 22.49
N ALA A 91 27.54 -12.21 22.04
CA ALA A 91 27.14 -12.53 20.66
C ALA A 91 25.91 -13.46 20.65
N ILE A 92 25.40 -13.79 19.44
CA ILE A 92 24.29 -14.72 19.15
C ILE A 92 22.89 -14.28 19.66
N GLY A 93 22.77 -13.76 20.88
CA GLY A 93 21.51 -13.30 21.47
C GLY A 93 20.92 -12.09 20.73
N ASN A 94 19.59 -12.01 20.65
CA ASN A 94 18.87 -10.91 20.01
C ASN A 94 19.05 -9.54 20.69
N MET A 95 19.44 -9.54 21.98
CA MET A 95 19.84 -8.36 22.75
C MET A 95 21.30 -7.96 22.55
N CYS A 96 22.11 -8.77 21.86
CA CYS A 96 23.53 -8.49 21.60
C CYS A 96 23.69 -7.53 20.42
N ARG A 97 24.67 -6.62 20.51
CA ARG A 97 25.08 -5.80 19.36
C ARG A 97 25.64 -6.73 18.26
N GLY A 98 24.93 -6.85 17.15
CA GLY A 98 25.25 -7.78 16.06
C GLY A 98 24.47 -9.11 16.08
N GLY A 99 23.52 -9.28 17.02
CA GLY A 99 22.58 -10.40 17.04
C GLY A 99 21.34 -10.21 16.13
N PRO A 100 20.50 -11.26 16.01
CA PRO A 100 19.31 -11.26 15.14
C PRO A 100 18.12 -10.49 15.75
N SER A 101 17.26 -9.91 14.89
CA SER A 101 16.11 -9.08 15.30
C SER A 101 14.75 -9.82 15.23
N ALA A 102 13.74 -9.32 15.96
CA ALA A 102 12.52 -10.07 16.30
C ALA A 102 11.16 -9.43 15.87
N LEU A 103 11.14 -8.65 14.78
CA LEU A 103 9.96 -8.09 14.04
C LEU A 103 9.31 -6.75 14.54
N PRO A 104 8.99 -5.82 13.60
CA PRO A 104 8.05 -4.69 13.82
C PRO A 104 7.11 -4.33 12.63
N ALA A 105 5.99 -3.59 12.88
CA ALA A 105 5.19 -2.65 12.02
C ALA A 105 3.72 -2.50 12.57
N PHE A 106 2.70 -1.77 12.03
CA PHE A 106 2.42 -0.96 10.81
C PHE A 106 1.40 0.19 11.13
N VAL A 107 1.00 1.03 10.14
CA VAL A 107 0.07 2.21 10.27
C VAL A 107 -1.01 2.25 9.16
N LEU A 108 -2.01 3.16 9.28
CA LEU A 108 -3.35 3.20 8.63
C LEU A 108 -3.53 4.12 7.37
N SER A 109 -4.79 4.34 6.93
CA SER A 109 -5.25 4.48 5.53
C SER A 109 -5.68 5.87 5.00
N ASN A 110 -5.82 5.96 3.66
CA ASN A 110 -5.98 7.18 2.84
C ASN A 110 -7.44 7.68 2.63
N GLY A 111 -7.59 8.91 2.09
CA GLY A 111 -8.86 9.48 1.59
C GLY A 111 -8.70 10.35 0.34
N HIS A 112 -9.79 10.61 -0.40
CA HIS A 112 -9.84 11.33 -1.70
C HIS A 112 -10.70 12.62 -1.62
N ARG A 113 -10.69 13.46 -2.66
CA ARG A 113 -11.49 14.71 -2.78
C ARG A 113 -12.37 14.70 -4.03
N ILE A 114 -13.70 14.63 -3.85
CA ILE A 114 -14.68 14.34 -4.94
C ILE A 114 -15.90 15.30 -4.91
N GLU A 115 -15.77 16.48 -4.30
CA GLU A 115 -16.92 17.36 -3.97
C GLU A 115 -17.56 18.08 -5.17
N GLU A 116 -16.83 18.27 -6.26
CA GLU A 116 -17.27 19.10 -7.40
C GLU A 116 -17.79 18.29 -8.62
N ILE A 117 -17.70 16.97 -8.60
CA ILE A 117 -18.07 16.09 -9.73
C ILE A 117 -19.61 15.98 -9.84
N PRO A 118 -20.21 16.09 -11.05
CA PRO A 118 -21.66 16.21 -11.19
C PRO A 118 -22.45 14.95 -10.82
N GLU A 119 -21.93 13.75 -11.08
CA GLU A 119 -22.50 12.49 -10.59
C GLU A 119 -21.43 11.40 -10.38
N VAL A 120 -21.74 10.43 -9.52
CA VAL A 120 -20.93 9.24 -9.25
C VAL A 120 -21.86 8.02 -9.35
N PRO A 121 -21.59 7.02 -10.20
CA PRO A 121 -20.44 6.88 -11.11
C PRO A 121 -20.52 7.82 -12.33
N LEU A 122 -19.39 8.43 -12.68
CA LEU A 122 -19.26 9.29 -13.86
C LEU A 122 -19.05 8.46 -15.13
N VAL A 123 -19.81 8.74 -16.20
CA VAL A 123 -19.68 8.09 -17.51
C VAL A 123 -19.36 9.13 -18.60
N VAL A 124 -18.44 8.82 -19.51
CA VAL A 124 -17.95 9.74 -20.57
C VAL A 124 -18.00 9.06 -21.95
N GLU A 125 -18.15 9.84 -23.02
CA GLU A 125 -18.13 9.34 -24.40
C GLU A 125 -16.87 8.55 -24.77
N TYR A 126 -17.05 7.45 -25.53
CA TYR A 126 -15.97 6.57 -26.06
C TYR A 126 -14.86 7.29 -26.84
N LYS A 127 -15.08 8.52 -27.33
CA LYS A 127 -14.06 9.31 -28.04
C LYS A 127 -12.80 9.55 -27.19
N VAL A 128 -12.94 9.59 -25.86
CA VAL A 128 -11.82 9.76 -24.92
C VAL A 128 -10.77 8.64 -25.04
N GLU A 129 -11.16 7.45 -25.49
CA GLU A 129 -10.25 6.32 -25.76
C GLU A 129 -9.23 6.64 -26.87
N ASN A 130 -9.58 7.54 -27.80
CA ASN A 130 -8.74 7.92 -28.94
C ASN A 130 -7.82 9.12 -28.68
N TYR A 131 -7.79 9.65 -27.45
CA TYR A 131 -6.94 10.79 -27.09
C TYR A 131 -5.45 10.43 -27.18
N LYS A 132 -4.68 11.26 -27.90
CA LYS A 132 -3.25 11.02 -28.14
C LYS A 132 -2.34 11.94 -27.33
N LYS A 133 -2.86 13.07 -26.79
CA LYS A 133 -2.05 14.05 -26.05
C LYS A 133 -2.54 14.20 -24.61
N THR A 134 -1.60 14.23 -23.67
CA THR A 134 -1.87 14.52 -22.26
C THR A 134 -2.57 15.87 -22.05
N LYS A 135 -2.34 16.86 -22.94
CA LYS A 135 -3.07 18.14 -22.93
C LYS A 135 -4.58 17.98 -23.12
N GLU A 136 -5.01 17.05 -23.96
CA GLU A 136 -6.44 16.75 -24.22
C GLU A 136 -7.08 16.13 -22.96
N ALA A 137 -6.42 15.14 -22.35
CA ALA A 137 -6.84 14.53 -21.09
C ALA A 137 -6.88 15.54 -19.91
N VAL A 138 -5.90 16.44 -19.79
CA VAL A 138 -5.89 17.49 -18.76
C VAL A 138 -7.04 18.47 -18.95
N LEU A 139 -7.38 18.84 -20.19
CA LEU A 139 -8.53 19.70 -20.48
C LEU A 139 -9.85 19.01 -20.12
N LEU A 140 -10.00 17.72 -20.43
CA LEU A 140 -11.15 16.91 -20.04
C LEU A 140 -11.33 16.89 -18.50
N LEU A 141 -10.28 16.53 -17.77
CA LEU A 141 -10.30 16.40 -16.30
C LEU A 141 -10.61 17.71 -15.57
N LYS A 142 -10.24 18.85 -16.16
CA LYS A 142 -10.63 20.19 -15.67
C LYS A 142 -12.12 20.48 -15.89
N LYS A 143 -12.67 20.17 -17.07
CA LYS A 143 -14.10 20.38 -17.38
C LYS A 143 -15.01 19.46 -16.57
N ILE A 144 -14.56 18.23 -16.32
CA ILE A 144 -15.23 17.23 -15.46
C ILE A 144 -15.09 17.55 -13.96
N LYS A 145 -14.28 18.55 -13.58
CA LYS A 145 -13.99 18.98 -12.20
C LYS A 145 -13.27 17.95 -11.31
N ALA A 146 -12.77 16.85 -11.89
CA ALA A 146 -11.92 15.87 -11.21
C ALA A 146 -10.49 16.38 -10.91
N TRP A 147 -10.11 17.55 -11.43
CA TRP A 147 -8.76 18.11 -11.30
C TRP A 147 -8.31 18.39 -9.85
N ASN A 148 -9.24 18.52 -8.89
CA ASN A 148 -8.90 18.80 -7.48
C ASN A 148 -8.31 17.58 -6.74
N ASP A 149 -8.64 16.34 -7.12
CA ASP A 149 -7.96 15.14 -6.57
C ASP A 149 -6.54 15.02 -7.14
N ILE A 150 -6.35 15.40 -8.41
CA ILE A 150 -5.01 15.46 -9.05
C ILE A 150 -4.13 16.53 -8.38
N LYS A 151 -4.67 17.72 -8.05
CA LYS A 151 -3.96 18.72 -7.23
C LYS A 151 -3.54 18.15 -5.87
N LYS A 152 -4.37 17.30 -5.24
CA LYS A 152 -4.02 16.64 -3.99
C LYS A 152 -2.86 15.66 -4.18
N VAL A 153 -2.84 14.88 -5.26
CA VAL A 153 -1.71 13.99 -5.59
C VAL A 153 -0.41 14.79 -5.76
N TYR A 154 -0.43 15.87 -6.54
CA TYR A 154 0.73 16.77 -6.69
C TYR A 154 1.22 17.37 -5.36
N ALA A 155 0.30 17.73 -4.45
CA ALA A 155 0.64 18.24 -3.11
C ALA A 155 1.07 17.16 -2.11
N SER A 156 1.13 15.90 -2.52
CA SER A 156 1.54 14.75 -1.69
C SER A 156 2.82 14.04 -2.19
N GLN A 157 3.45 14.60 -3.24
CA GLN A 157 4.81 14.25 -3.68
C GLN A 157 5.84 15.07 -2.90
#